data_AF-A0A8J9V8G6-F1
#
_entry.id   AF-A0A8J9V8G6-F1
#
_cell.length_a   1.000
_cell.length_b   1.000
_cell.length_c   1.000
_cell.angle_alpha   90.00
_cell.angle_beta   90.00
_cell.angle_gamma   90.00
#
_symmetry.space_group_name_H-M   'P 1'
#
loop_
_entity.id
_entity.type
_entity.pdbx_description
1 polymer ?
#
loop_
_entity_poly.entity_id
_entity_poly.type
_entity_poly.pdbx_seq_one_letter_code
_entity_poly.pdbx_strand_id
1 'polypeptide(L)'
;MLLFLYGYGDNGEPNPLEDQGVSRWAVTKIWSSSKGGADDKMARQNTSRSLEEAQGTPSGFNMTRELIRLNPGIFSALPREFLPNYKNPCWFEKVNETDVGSQLRDRLVDNGTGHFRLRCLPYFYIIGMPKCGTTDLYYRITEHPDVVGGPKEPHWWAKNRRHLLGDGSPSTIWCNNRWRKQQWDTPNNEPPILVADLLRAVQPHAKFILTLRNPTERLYSEYLFFSGGFRDKKSVTDFHERATLAIDIFQSCLKNNTVRSCTYDPNLPPTRTVRLRLGLYEVYLRDWLSVFPRDQILVQRLEDHSKDPHTTMTRVFKFLDLGPITNQSDKDAIFMSNAKRSQKKRYDSIGQMLPKTRRMLNKFYRPYNQRLAELLNDTDYLWLEKSSV
;
A
#
# COMPACT_ATOMS: atom_id res chain seq x y z
N MET A 1 4.30 -24.63 -21.23
CA MET A 1 3.98 -23.42 -22.03
C MET A 1 2.75 -22.76 -21.43
N LEU A 2 2.74 -21.42 -21.39
CA LEU A 2 1.70 -20.54 -20.84
C LEU A 2 0.25 -21.05 -20.93
N LEU A 3 -0.46 -21.08 -19.81
CA LEU A 3 -1.92 -20.95 -19.80
C LEU A 3 -2.30 -19.61 -19.17
N PHE A 4 -2.59 -18.67 -20.06
CA PHE A 4 -3.45 -17.53 -19.79
C PHE A 4 -4.77 -18.06 -19.24
N LEU A 5 -5.10 -17.82 -17.98
CA LEU A 5 -6.47 -18.00 -17.50
C LEU A 5 -7.18 -16.65 -17.64
N TYR A 6 -7.68 -16.44 -18.86
CA TYR A 6 -8.85 -15.62 -19.10
C TYR A 6 -10.04 -16.25 -18.35
N GLY A 7 -10.75 -15.41 -17.62
CA GLY A 7 -12.14 -15.64 -17.26
C GLY A 7 -12.89 -14.38 -17.63
N TYR A 8 -13.35 -14.32 -18.89
CA TYR A 8 -14.46 -13.48 -19.26
C TYR A 8 -15.67 -13.97 -18.47
N GLY A 9 -16.16 -13.16 -17.54
CA GLY A 9 -17.56 -13.20 -17.13
C GLY A 9 -18.33 -12.32 -18.09
N ASP A 10 -18.53 -12.81 -19.31
CA ASP A 10 -19.38 -12.18 -20.32
C ASP A 10 -20.84 -12.60 -20.08
N ASN A 11 -21.36 -12.30 -18.89
CA ASN A 11 -22.78 -12.34 -18.62
C ASN A 11 -23.09 -10.95 -18.09
N GLY A 12 -23.89 -10.18 -18.81
CA GLY A 12 -24.33 -8.83 -18.43
C GLY A 12 -25.20 -8.79 -17.16
N GLU A 13 -24.83 -9.54 -16.13
CA GLU A 13 -25.37 -9.40 -14.79
C GLU A 13 -24.73 -8.17 -14.12
N PRO A 14 -25.55 -7.23 -13.63
CA PRO A 14 -25.06 -6.07 -12.91
C PRO A 14 -24.22 -6.49 -11.70
N ASN A 15 -23.13 -5.76 -11.43
CA ASN A 15 -22.28 -5.99 -10.27
C ASN A 15 -23.11 -5.69 -9.01
N PRO A 16 -23.42 -6.68 -8.15
CA PRO A 16 -24.28 -6.46 -6.97
C PRO A 16 -23.68 -5.51 -5.92
N LEU A 17 -22.44 -5.05 -6.13
CA LEU A 17 -21.77 -4.04 -5.33
C LEU A 17 -22.05 -2.60 -5.79
N GLU A 18 -22.51 -2.40 -7.04
CA GLU A 18 -22.91 -1.08 -7.55
C GLU A 18 -24.27 -0.63 -7.01
N ASP A 19 -25.21 -1.56 -6.83
CA ASP A 19 -26.58 -1.27 -6.38
C ASP A 19 -26.71 -0.97 -4.88
N GLN A 20 -25.65 -1.17 -4.08
CA GLN A 20 -25.73 -1.09 -2.61
C GLN A 20 -25.24 0.22 -1.99
N GLY A 21 -24.90 1.25 -2.78
CA GLY A 21 -24.69 2.61 -2.27
C GLY A 21 -23.64 2.77 -1.15
N VAL A 22 -22.71 1.81 -0.98
CA VAL A 22 -21.82 1.76 0.18
C VAL A 22 -20.72 2.81 0.08
N SER A 23 -21.03 4.03 0.54
CA SER A 23 -20.00 5.02 0.85
C SER A 23 -19.23 4.55 2.10
N ARG A 24 -18.03 3.98 1.90
CA ARG A 24 -17.15 3.47 2.97
C ARG A 24 -16.81 4.55 4.03
N TRP A 25 -16.97 5.82 3.70
CA TRP A 25 -16.73 6.95 4.61
C TRP A 25 -17.93 7.29 5.50
N ALA A 26 -19.12 6.72 5.23
CA ALA A 26 -20.30 6.84 6.10
C ALA A 26 -20.24 5.94 7.35
N VAL A 27 -19.28 5.00 7.43
CA VAL A 27 -19.19 4.00 8.52
C VAL A 27 -18.31 4.45 9.70
N THR A 28 -17.71 5.65 9.67
CA THR A 28 -16.90 6.13 10.80
C THR A 28 -17.72 6.96 11.79
N LYS A 29 -18.51 6.25 12.61
CA LYS A 29 -18.93 6.72 13.94
C LYS A 29 -18.82 5.61 14.98
N ILE A 30 -17.64 5.00 15.05
CA ILE A 30 -17.18 4.34 16.27
C ILE A 30 -15.96 5.15 16.66
N TRP A 31 -16.10 5.99 17.67
CA TRP A 31 -15.08 6.69 18.47
C TRP A 31 -15.75 7.95 19.07
N SER A 32 -16.58 7.74 20.07
CA SER A 32 -16.91 8.73 21.13
C SER A 32 -17.71 8.05 22.25
N SER A 33 -17.02 7.21 23.01
CA SER A 33 -17.28 7.11 24.45
C SER A 33 -16.07 7.80 25.09
N SER A 34 -16.15 8.89 25.83
CA SER A 34 -17.15 9.23 26.84
C SER A 34 -16.87 10.65 27.38
N LYS A 35 -17.90 11.22 28.02
CA LYS A 35 -18.01 12.46 28.80
C LYS A 35 -18.52 13.70 28.06
N GLY A 36 -19.76 14.04 28.43
CA GLY A 36 -20.50 15.20 27.99
C GLY A 36 -20.10 16.49 28.71
N GLY A 37 -20.60 17.58 28.16
CA GLY A 37 -20.54 18.95 28.66
C GLY A 37 -21.14 19.82 27.57
N ALA A 38 -22.28 20.42 27.87
CA ALA A 38 -23.08 21.20 26.94
C ALA A 38 -22.32 22.43 26.43
N ASP A 39 -22.41 22.69 25.12
CA ASP A 39 -22.70 24.00 24.51
C ASP A 39 -22.40 23.94 23.02
N ASP A 40 -23.44 23.71 22.20
CA ASP A 40 -23.50 24.26 20.84
C ASP A 40 -24.91 24.06 20.23
N LYS A 41 -25.83 24.96 20.58
CA LYS A 41 -27.13 25.08 19.91
C LYS A 41 -27.03 26.10 18.77
N MET A 42 -26.31 25.76 17.71
CA MET A 42 -26.41 26.52 16.44
C MET A 42 -25.94 25.73 15.20
N ALA A 43 -26.29 24.45 15.09
CA ALA A 43 -26.01 23.65 13.88
C ALA A 43 -27.07 22.58 13.56
N ARG A 44 -28.33 22.76 14.01
CA ARG A 44 -29.35 21.70 13.99
C ARG A 44 -30.53 21.84 13.01
N GLN A 45 -30.53 22.79 12.08
CA GLN A 45 -31.71 22.96 11.22
C GLN A 45 -31.57 22.66 9.73
N ASN A 46 -30.36 22.36 9.21
CA ASN A 46 -30.19 21.99 7.79
C ASN A 46 -29.49 20.64 7.53
N THR A 47 -29.22 19.85 8.57
CA THR A 47 -28.56 18.54 8.46
C THR A 47 -29.49 17.35 8.67
N SER A 48 -30.78 17.57 8.97
CA SER A 48 -31.72 16.50 9.32
C SER A 48 -32.39 15.80 8.14
N ARG A 49 -32.18 16.24 6.88
CA ARG A 49 -32.90 15.69 5.72
C ARG A 49 -32.05 14.85 4.75
N SER A 50 -30.73 14.78 4.95
CA SER A 50 -29.80 14.03 4.08
C SER A 50 -28.97 12.96 4.81
N LEU A 51 -29.33 12.63 6.06
CA LEU A 51 -28.63 11.64 6.90
C LEU A 51 -29.44 10.35 7.10
N GLU A 52 -30.63 10.21 6.50
CA GLU A 52 -31.48 9.02 6.66
C GLU A 52 -31.28 7.93 5.58
N GLU A 53 -30.42 8.16 4.57
CA GLU A 53 -30.15 7.16 3.50
C GLU A 53 -28.72 6.60 3.54
N ALA A 54 -28.10 6.51 4.72
CA ALA A 54 -26.96 5.62 4.89
C ALA A 54 -27.48 4.18 4.92
N GLN A 55 -27.64 3.56 3.74
CA GLN A 55 -27.96 2.15 3.60
C GLN A 55 -26.93 1.33 4.39
N GLY A 56 -27.37 0.78 5.52
CA GLY A 56 -26.58 -0.20 6.27
C GLY A 56 -26.25 -1.39 5.36
N THR A 57 -25.08 -1.99 5.55
CA THR A 57 -24.70 -3.24 4.86
C THR A 57 -25.85 -4.24 4.92
N PRO A 58 -26.42 -4.69 3.79
CA PRO A 58 -27.58 -5.56 3.79
C PRO A 58 -27.29 -6.84 4.58
N SER A 59 -28.27 -7.29 5.37
CA SER A 59 -28.10 -8.48 6.21
C SER A 59 -27.71 -9.67 5.34
N GLY A 60 -26.57 -10.31 5.63
CA GLY A 60 -26.04 -11.43 4.86
C GLY A 60 -24.92 -11.09 3.86
N PHE A 61 -24.58 -9.82 3.67
CA PHE A 61 -23.44 -9.43 2.84
C PHE A 61 -22.11 -9.77 3.53
N ASN A 62 -21.41 -10.76 2.99
CA ASN A 62 -20.06 -11.12 3.41
C ASN A 62 -19.08 -10.86 2.26
N MET A 63 -18.29 -9.79 2.39
CA MET A 63 -17.31 -9.37 1.38
C MET A 63 -16.36 -10.50 0.99
N THR A 64 -15.89 -11.31 1.94
CA THR A 64 -15.02 -12.46 1.65
C THR A 64 -15.72 -13.49 0.79
N ARG A 65 -16.99 -13.80 1.08
CA ARG A 65 -17.80 -14.73 0.29
C ARG A 65 -18.02 -14.24 -1.14
N GLU A 66 -18.34 -12.96 -1.31
CA GLU A 66 -18.51 -12.37 -2.64
C GLU A 66 -17.21 -12.31 -3.44
N LEU A 67 -16.09 -12.00 -2.81
CA LEU A 67 -14.78 -12.02 -3.49
C LEU A 67 -14.40 -13.42 -3.97
N ILE A 68 -14.69 -14.46 -3.16
CA ILE A 68 -14.50 -15.86 -3.56
C ILE A 68 -15.36 -16.20 -4.79
N ARG A 69 -16.63 -15.77 -4.79
CA ARG A 69 -17.56 -15.99 -5.90
C ARG A 69 -17.10 -15.29 -7.18
N LEU A 70 -16.64 -14.04 -7.08
CA LEU A 70 -16.22 -13.23 -8.22
C LEU A 70 -14.86 -13.64 -8.80
N ASN A 71 -14.00 -14.30 -8.02
CA ASN A 71 -12.62 -14.62 -8.41
C ASN A 71 -12.25 -16.10 -8.19
N PRO A 72 -13.03 -17.07 -8.71
CA PRO A 72 -12.86 -18.49 -8.38
C PRO A 72 -11.46 -19.01 -8.74
N GLY A 73 -10.82 -18.50 -9.80
CA GLY A 73 -9.47 -18.93 -10.20
C GLY A 73 -8.35 -18.52 -9.24
N ILE A 74 -8.55 -17.52 -8.39
CA ILE A 74 -7.57 -17.15 -7.35
C ILE A 74 -7.73 -18.06 -6.14
N PHE A 75 -8.97 -18.26 -5.72
CA PHE A 75 -9.28 -19.02 -4.51
C PHE A 75 -9.21 -20.54 -4.73
N SER A 76 -9.42 -21.05 -5.95
CA SER A 76 -9.23 -22.46 -6.29
C SER A 76 -7.76 -22.88 -6.28
N ALA A 77 -6.83 -21.93 -6.46
CA ALA A 77 -5.40 -22.18 -6.40
C ALA A 77 -4.85 -22.21 -4.95
N LEU A 78 -5.67 -21.86 -3.95
CA LEU A 78 -5.31 -21.88 -2.55
C LEU A 78 -5.71 -23.24 -1.93
N PRO A 79 -4.90 -23.75 -0.99
CA PRO A 79 -5.25 -24.96 -0.26
C PRO A 79 -6.41 -24.69 0.70
N ARG A 80 -7.07 -25.76 1.19
CA ARG A 80 -8.04 -25.64 2.28
C ARG A 80 -7.36 -25.37 3.64
N GLU A 81 -6.17 -25.95 3.83
CA GLU A 81 -5.38 -25.82 5.05
C GLU A 81 -3.92 -25.54 4.69
N PHE A 82 -3.28 -24.68 5.48
CA PHE A 82 -1.85 -24.39 5.36
C PHE A 82 -1.02 -25.27 6.30
N LEU A 83 0.23 -25.51 5.93
CA LEU A 83 1.18 -26.30 6.70
C LEU A 83 1.46 -25.63 8.06
N PRO A 84 1.34 -26.35 9.20
CA PRO A 84 1.39 -25.75 10.54
C PRO A 84 2.80 -25.36 10.99
N ASN A 85 3.84 -25.96 10.41
CA ASN A 85 5.23 -25.80 10.87
C ASN A 85 5.96 -24.61 10.22
N TYR A 86 5.26 -23.81 9.41
CA TYR A 86 5.82 -22.65 8.73
C TYR A 86 5.15 -21.39 9.26
N LYS A 87 5.95 -20.35 9.55
CA LYS A 87 5.39 -19.01 9.84
C LYS A 87 4.59 -18.49 8.65
N ASN A 88 5.02 -18.81 7.43
CA ASN A 88 4.29 -18.52 6.21
C ASN A 88 3.10 -19.47 6.03
N PRO A 89 1.97 -18.99 5.50
CA PRO A 89 0.93 -19.87 4.99
C PRO A 89 1.44 -20.62 3.75
N CYS A 90 1.91 -21.85 3.95
CA CYS A 90 2.51 -22.69 2.91
C CYS A 90 1.68 -23.94 2.62
N TRP A 91 1.82 -24.52 1.42
CA TRP A 91 1.21 -25.79 1.02
C TRP A 91 2.01 -26.47 -0.08
N PHE A 92 1.80 -27.77 -0.28
CA PHE A 92 2.37 -28.49 -1.42
C PHE A 92 1.41 -28.47 -2.61
N GLU A 93 1.92 -28.06 -3.76
CA GLU A 93 1.24 -28.10 -5.05
C GLU A 93 1.78 -29.30 -5.84
N LYS A 94 0.90 -30.22 -6.27
CA LYS A 94 1.29 -31.32 -7.15
C LYS A 94 1.65 -30.77 -8.53
N VAL A 95 2.77 -31.20 -9.09
CA VAL A 95 3.26 -30.77 -10.41
C VAL A 95 3.62 -31.95 -11.29
N ASN A 96 3.42 -31.81 -12.59
CA ASN A 96 3.93 -32.76 -13.58
C ASN A 96 5.37 -32.40 -13.93
N GLU A 97 6.27 -33.37 -14.02
CA GLU A 97 7.70 -33.14 -14.34
C GLU A 97 7.94 -32.42 -15.68
N THR A 98 7.00 -32.57 -16.62
CA THR A 98 7.03 -31.92 -17.94
C THR A 98 6.76 -30.42 -17.87
N ASP A 99 6.07 -29.94 -16.83
CA ASP A 99 5.69 -28.53 -16.67
C ASP A 99 6.74 -27.71 -15.90
N VAL A 100 7.76 -28.38 -15.36
CA VAL A 100 8.80 -27.78 -14.51
C VAL A 100 10.08 -27.61 -15.31
N GLY A 101 10.47 -26.34 -15.53
CA GLY A 101 11.76 -26.01 -16.16
C GLY A 101 12.94 -26.63 -15.40
N SER A 102 13.99 -27.04 -16.12
CA SER A 102 15.12 -27.83 -15.59
C SER A 102 15.69 -27.32 -14.26
N GLN A 103 15.79 -26.00 -14.08
CA GLN A 103 16.32 -25.36 -12.85
C GLN A 103 15.46 -25.51 -11.59
N LEU A 104 14.21 -25.96 -11.72
CA LEU A 104 13.26 -26.08 -10.60
C LEU A 104 12.98 -27.55 -10.22
N ARG A 105 13.49 -28.52 -10.99
CA ARG A 105 13.30 -29.96 -10.72
C ARG A 105 13.96 -30.38 -9.40
N ASP A 106 15.14 -29.86 -9.10
CA ASP A 106 15.87 -30.12 -7.85
C ASP A 106 15.15 -29.59 -6.59
N ARG A 107 14.09 -28.80 -6.75
CA ARG A 107 13.29 -28.24 -5.65
C ARG A 107 11.96 -28.96 -5.45
N LEU A 108 11.73 -30.03 -6.20
CA LEU A 108 10.54 -30.87 -6.06
C LEU A 108 10.77 -31.88 -4.95
N VAL A 109 9.74 -32.11 -4.14
CA VAL A 109 9.70 -33.19 -3.17
C VAL A 109 8.97 -34.35 -3.84
N ASP A 110 9.65 -35.49 -3.96
CA ASP A 110 9.03 -36.74 -4.35
C ASP A 110 8.65 -37.51 -3.08
N ASN A 111 7.42 -38.01 -3.04
CA ASN A 111 6.92 -38.85 -1.95
C ASN A 111 6.47 -40.25 -2.43
N GLY A 112 6.84 -40.65 -3.65
CA GLY A 112 6.44 -41.90 -4.27
C GLY A 112 5.08 -41.88 -4.98
N THR A 113 4.28 -40.81 -4.83
CA THR A 113 2.95 -40.66 -5.50
C THR A 113 2.90 -39.53 -6.52
N GLY A 114 4.02 -38.82 -6.70
CA GLY A 114 4.20 -37.72 -7.63
C GLY A 114 5.15 -36.65 -7.10
N HIS A 115 5.41 -35.64 -7.93
CA HIS A 115 6.28 -34.53 -7.59
C HIS A 115 5.48 -33.37 -7.02
N PHE A 116 5.99 -32.77 -5.94
CA PHE A 116 5.35 -31.67 -5.24
C PHE A 116 6.26 -30.46 -5.14
N ARG A 117 5.67 -29.27 -5.27
CA ARG A 117 6.34 -28.00 -5.11
C ARG A 117 5.78 -27.28 -3.89
N LEU A 118 6.62 -26.95 -2.92
CA LEU A 118 6.22 -26.12 -1.77
C LEU A 118 5.90 -24.71 -2.25
N ARG A 119 4.70 -24.21 -2.00
CA ARG A 119 4.22 -22.84 -2.25
C ARG A 119 3.98 -22.14 -0.92
N CYS A 120 4.26 -20.84 -0.87
CA CYS A 120 4.00 -20.03 0.32
C CYS A 120 3.45 -18.67 -0.08
N LEU A 121 2.49 -18.19 0.71
CA LEU A 121 2.13 -16.78 0.72
C LEU A 121 3.16 -15.96 1.51
N PRO A 122 3.30 -14.66 1.21
CA PRO A 122 4.13 -13.77 2.02
C PRO A 122 3.69 -13.76 3.48
N TYR A 123 4.65 -13.82 4.40
CA TYR A 123 4.42 -13.68 5.85
C TYR A 123 4.11 -12.23 6.23
N PHE A 124 4.73 -11.28 5.54
CA PHE A 124 4.51 -9.85 5.72
C PHE A 124 4.52 -9.10 4.40
N TYR A 125 4.02 -7.87 4.44
CA TYR A 125 3.92 -6.99 3.28
C TYR A 125 4.46 -5.60 3.61
N ILE A 126 5.44 -5.10 2.85
CA ILE A 126 5.80 -3.67 2.84
C ILE A 126 4.97 -3.00 1.75
N ILE A 127 3.79 -2.50 2.15
CA ILE A 127 2.73 -2.09 1.23
C ILE A 127 2.92 -0.69 0.65
N GLY A 128 3.80 0.11 1.23
CA GLY A 128 4.06 1.48 0.81
C GLY A 128 5.09 2.20 1.67
N MET A 129 5.42 3.45 1.34
CA MET A 129 5.09 4.16 0.10
C MET A 129 6.32 4.22 -0.82
N PRO A 130 6.14 4.34 -2.16
CA PRO A 130 7.28 4.52 -3.05
C PRO A 130 8.09 5.74 -2.64
N LYS A 131 9.42 5.64 -2.73
CA LYS A 131 10.39 6.67 -2.31
C LYS A 131 10.46 6.94 -0.80
N CYS A 132 9.85 6.09 0.02
CA CYS A 132 9.95 6.13 1.48
C CYS A 132 10.90 5.07 2.04
N GLY A 133 12.00 4.75 1.34
CA GLY A 133 13.04 3.83 1.84
C GLY A 133 12.64 2.35 1.91
N THR A 134 11.55 1.94 1.25
CA THR A 134 11.08 0.54 1.29
C THR A 134 12.10 -0.46 0.77
N THR A 135 13.01 -0.05 -0.12
CA THR A 135 14.11 -0.91 -0.61
C THR A 135 15.11 -1.22 0.49
N ASP A 136 15.55 -0.19 1.20
CA ASP A 136 16.50 -0.36 2.30
C ASP A 136 15.91 -1.23 3.40
N LEU A 137 14.68 -0.91 3.82
CA LEU A 137 13.92 -1.69 4.79
C LEU A 137 13.80 -3.17 4.41
N TYR A 138 13.38 -3.48 3.17
CA TYR A 138 13.24 -4.87 2.72
C TYR A 138 14.55 -5.62 2.83
N TYR A 139 15.65 -5.01 2.36
CA TYR A 139 16.94 -5.69 2.38
C TYR A 139 17.44 -5.90 3.81
N ARG A 140 17.28 -4.92 4.71
CA ARG A 140 17.63 -5.10 6.13
C ARG A 140 16.82 -6.22 6.79
N ILE A 141 15.54 -6.38 6.43
CA ILE A 141 14.74 -7.52 6.92
C ILE A 141 15.29 -8.84 6.37
N THR A 142 15.70 -8.90 5.11
CA THR A 142 16.23 -10.14 4.51
C THR A 142 17.64 -10.52 4.94
N GLU A 143 18.37 -9.64 5.63
CA GLU A 143 19.62 -10.01 6.30
C GLU A 143 19.37 -10.70 7.66
N HIS A 144 18.12 -10.77 8.14
CA HIS A 144 17.79 -11.42 9.41
C HIS A 144 17.87 -12.96 9.27
N PRO A 145 18.46 -13.70 10.24
CA PRO A 145 18.67 -15.15 10.13
C PRO A 145 17.38 -15.97 9.96
N ASP A 146 16.30 -15.56 10.63
CA ASP A 146 14.97 -16.17 10.45
C ASP A 146 14.32 -15.88 9.08
N VAL A 147 14.97 -15.08 8.22
CA VAL A 147 14.38 -14.56 7.00
C VAL A 147 15.08 -15.08 5.74
N VAL A 148 14.40 -15.93 4.99
CA VAL A 148 14.80 -16.31 3.63
C VAL A 148 14.48 -15.19 2.65
N GLY A 149 15.52 -14.56 2.11
CA GLY A 149 15.39 -13.48 1.13
C GLY A 149 14.77 -13.91 -0.21
N GLY A 150 14.22 -12.94 -0.93
CA GLY A 150 13.68 -13.13 -2.28
C GLY A 150 13.62 -11.82 -3.07
N PRO A 151 13.01 -11.81 -4.27
CA PRO A 151 12.81 -10.57 -5.00
C PRO A 151 11.87 -9.62 -4.24
N LYS A 152 12.32 -8.37 -4.04
CA LYS A 152 11.59 -7.35 -3.27
C LYS A 152 10.19 -7.06 -3.78
N GLU A 153 10.00 -6.83 -5.08
CA GLU A 153 8.73 -6.40 -5.66
C GLU A 153 8.21 -7.53 -6.55
N PRO A 154 7.79 -8.65 -5.95
CA PRO A 154 7.29 -9.79 -6.72
C PRO A 154 5.99 -9.46 -7.44
N HIS A 155 5.29 -8.41 -6.97
CA HIS A 155 3.96 -8.06 -7.41
C HIS A 155 3.05 -9.29 -7.35
N TRP A 156 2.97 -9.91 -6.16
CA TRP A 156 2.26 -11.18 -5.97
C TRP A 156 0.81 -11.08 -6.46
N TRP A 157 0.19 -9.93 -6.21
CA TRP A 157 -1.17 -9.59 -6.63
C TRP A 157 -1.28 -9.02 -8.06
N ALA A 158 -0.15 -8.84 -8.76
CA ALA A 158 -0.08 -8.06 -10.00
C ALA A 158 0.64 -8.71 -11.19
N LYS A 159 1.34 -9.86 -11.09
CA LYS A 159 1.58 -10.79 -12.24
C LYS A 159 2.36 -12.08 -11.97
N ASN A 160 3.21 -12.19 -10.93
CA ASN A 160 4.14 -13.32 -10.78
C ASN A 160 4.15 -13.93 -9.37
N ARG A 161 3.66 -15.16 -9.23
CA ARG A 161 3.62 -15.92 -7.97
C ARG A 161 4.93 -16.73 -7.78
N ARG A 162 5.99 -16.12 -7.22
CA ARG A 162 7.26 -16.80 -6.85
C ARG A 162 7.43 -16.92 -5.34
N HIS A 163 7.86 -18.09 -4.83
CA HIS A 163 8.03 -18.37 -3.39
C HIS A 163 8.72 -17.25 -2.63
N LEU A 164 8.04 -16.67 -1.65
CA LEU A 164 8.50 -15.47 -0.97
C LEU A 164 8.12 -15.47 0.50
N LEU A 165 9.09 -15.09 1.32
CA LEU A 165 8.86 -14.82 2.72
C LEU A 165 8.15 -13.47 2.95
N GLY A 166 8.35 -12.47 2.09
CA GLY A 166 7.70 -11.16 2.19
C GLY A 166 7.52 -10.47 0.85
N ASP A 167 6.45 -9.69 0.71
CA ASP A 167 6.17 -8.86 -0.48
C ASP A 167 6.51 -7.40 -0.17
N GLY A 168 7.50 -6.86 -0.87
CA GLY A 168 7.96 -5.50 -0.72
C GLY A 168 7.43 -4.51 -1.75
N SER A 169 6.33 -4.81 -2.46
CA SER A 169 5.71 -3.95 -3.47
C SER A 169 5.03 -2.72 -2.85
N PRO A 170 5.66 -1.53 -2.88
CA PRO A 170 5.13 -0.33 -2.24
C PRO A 170 3.92 0.28 -2.97
N SER A 171 3.53 -0.34 -4.09
CA SER A 171 2.32 -0.03 -4.83
C SER A 171 1.06 -0.68 -4.26
N THR A 172 1.21 -1.70 -3.40
CA THR A 172 0.09 -2.51 -2.91
C THR A 172 -0.97 -1.68 -2.19
N ILE A 173 -0.57 -0.65 -1.45
CA ILE A 173 -1.51 0.17 -0.69
C ILE A 173 -2.46 1.04 -1.56
N TRP A 174 -2.01 1.47 -2.74
CA TRP A 174 -2.74 2.44 -3.57
C TRP A 174 -3.13 1.92 -4.97
N CYS A 175 -2.48 0.85 -5.46
CA CYS A 175 -2.67 0.38 -6.83
C CYS A 175 -3.86 -0.59 -6.93
N ASN A 176 -5.06 -0.03 -7.12
CA ASN A 176 -6.28 -0.80 -7.43
C ASN A 176 -6.55 -0.90 -8.94
N ASN A 177 -5.72 -0.27 -9.79
CA ASN A 177 -5.98 -0.07 -11.23
C ASN A 177 -6.19 -1.37 -12.02
N ARG A 178 -5.53 -2.46 -11.63
CA ARG A 178 -5.70 -3.74 -12.32
C ARG A 178 -7.07 -4.35 -12.03
N TRP A 179 -7.48 -4.31 -10.77
CA TRP A 179 -8.80 -4.77 -10.33
C TRP A 179 -9.91 -3.87 -10.85
N ARG A 180 -9.65 -2.55 -10.95
CA ARG A 180 -10.56 -1.59 -11.58
C ARG A 180 -10.98 -2.04 -12.97
N LYS A 181 -10.04 -2.16 -13.91
CA LYS A 181 -10.34 -2.56 -15.30
C LYS A 181 -10.99 -3.94 -15.43
N GLN A 182 -10.87 -4.80 -14.42
CA GLN A 182 -11.36 -6.18 -14.46
C GLN A 182 -12.64 -6.40 -13.66
N GLN A 183 -13.04 -5.47 -12.78
CA GLN A 183 -14.10 -5.70 -11.79
C GLN A 183 -15.01 -4.48 -11.57
N TRP A 184 -14.63 -3.25 -11.94
CA TRP A 184 -15.46 -2.06 -11.73
C TRP A 184 -15.05 -0.84 -12.58
N ASP A 185 -16.01 -0.19 -13.24
CA ASP A 185 -15.85 1.18 -13.77
C ASP A 185 -16.92 2.10 -13.18
N THR A 186 -16.73 2.48 -11.91
CA THR A 186 -17.71 3.31 -11.21
C THR A 186 -17.65 4.77 -11.71
N PRO A 187 -18.79 5.45 -11.85
CA PRO A 187 -18.85 6.87 -12.25
C PRO A 187 -17.99 7.81 -11.38
N ASN A 188 -17.83 7.48 -10.10
CA ASN A 188 -17.18 8.34 -9.11
C ASN A 188 -15.68 8.07 -8.93
N ASN A 189 -15.04 7.24 -9.76
CA ASN A 189 -13.61 6.87 -9.67
C ASN A 189 -13.15 6.19 -8.37
N GLU A 190 -14.09 5.85 -7.48
CA GLU A 190 -13.80 5.31 -6.16
C GLU A 190 -13.80 3.79 -6.17
N PRO A 191 -12.71 3.11 -5.71
CA PRO A 191 -12.69 1.65 -5.66
C PRO A 191 -13.71 1.13 -4.64
N PRO A 192 -14.70 0.31 -5.07
CA PRO A 192 -15.60 -0.38 -4.16
C PRO A 192 -14.89 -1.55 -3.46
N ILE A 193 -13.95 -2.19 -4.16
CA ILE A 193 -13.08 -3.26 -3.64
C ILE A 193 -11.62 -2.79 -3.71
N LEU A 194 -10.91 -2.93 -2.59
CA LEU A 194 -9.47 -2.67 -2.50
C LEU A 194 -8.67 -3.98 -2.59
N VAL A 195 -7.39 -3.85 -2.92
CA VAL A 195 -6.40 -4.93 -2.71
C VAL A 195 -6.39 -5.41 -1.24
N ALA A 196 -6.66 -4.53 -0.28
CA ALA A 196 -6.79 -4.89 1.13
C ALA A 196 -7.93 -5.90 1.38
N ASP A 197 -9.08 -5.73 0.73
CA ASP A 197 -10.23 -6.62 0.88
C ASP A 197 -9.91 -8.04 0.37
N LEU A 198 -9.22 -8.12 -0.78
CA LEU A 198 -8.71 -9.37 -1.33
C LEU A 198 -7.68 -10.04 -0.41
N LEU A 199 -6.78 -9.25 0.16
CA LEU A 199 -5.80 -9.72 1.13
C LEU A 199 -6.47 -10.27 2.39
N ARG A 200 -7.51 -9.60 2.90
CA ARG A 200 -8.24 -10.03 4.10
C ARG A 200 -8.95 -11.36 3.88
N ALA A 201 -9.51 -11.55 2.68
CA ALA A 201 -10.15 -12.81 2.28
C ALA A 201 -9.19 -14.00 2.24
N VAL A 202 -7.91 -13.76 1.91
CA VAL A 202 -6.90 -14.82 1.74
C VAL A 202 -6.04 -15.02 3.00
N GLN A 203 -5.61 -13.93 3.63
CA GLN A 203 -4.75 -13.91 4.82
C GLN A 203 -5.29 -12.90 5.84
N PRO A 204 -6.31 -13.26 6.62
CA PRO A 204 -6.91 -12.34 7.58
C PRO A 204 -5.90 -11.84 8.62
N HIS A 205 -4.90 -12.66 8.96
CA HIS A 205 -3.86 -12.35 9.95
C HIS A 205 -2.55 -11.80 9.36
N ALA A 206 -2.55 -11.36 8.09
CA ALA A 206 -1.36 -10.78 7.46
C ALA A 206 -0.84 -9.53 8.19
N LYS A 207 0.48 -9.37 8.24
CA LYS A 207 1.14 -8.19 8.83
C LYS A 207 1.61 -7.23 7.74
N PHE A 208 1.38 -5.94 7.96
CA PHE A 208 1.67 -4.88 6.99
C PHE A 208 2.63 -3.85 7.58
N ILE A 209 3.61 -3.43 6.79
CA ILE A 209 4.55 -2.37 7.13
C ILE A 209 4.38 -1.23 6.12
N LEU A 210 4.15 -0.03 6.64
CA LEU A 210 3.98 1.20 5.89
C LEU A 210 5.04 2.21 6.32
N THR A 211 6.02 2.45 5.45
CA THR A 211 7.00 3.51 5.67
C THR A 211 6.56 4.78 4.94
N LEU A 212 6.49 5.89 5.66
CA LEU A 212 6.12 7.21 5.14
C LEU A 212 7.32 8.16 5.18
N ARG A 213 7.29 9.20 4.36
CA ARG A 213 8.26 10.30 4.34
C ARG A 213 7.47 11.59 4.17
N ASN A 214 8.02 12.74 4.55
CA ASN A 214 7.46 14.04 4.17
C ASN A 214 6.97 14.01 2.70
N PRO A 215 5.67 14.25 2.43
CA PRO A 215 5.08 14.01 1.11
C PRO A 215 5.66 14.93 0.03
N THR A 216 6.05 16.16 0.38
CA THR A 216 6.78 17.10 -0.50
C THR A 216 8.12 16.52 -0.94
N GLU A 217 8.88 16.02 0.03
CA GLU A 217 10.19 15.38 -0.19
C GLU A 217 10.07 14.06 -0.96
N ARG A 218 9.02 13.28 -0.68
CA ARG A 218 8.70 12.04 -1.40
C ARG A 218 8.42 12.33 -2.87
N LEU A 219 7.60 13.34 -3.16
CA LEU A 219 7.24 13.74 -4.52
C LEU A 219 8.48 14.19 -5.31
N TYR A 220 9.35 14.99 -4.70
CA TYR A 220 10.60 15.41 -5.36
C TYR A 220 11.57 14.24 -5.57
N SER A 221 11.71 13.36 -4.58
CA SER A 221 12.52 12.14 -4.74
C SER A 221 12.02 11.25 -5.88
N GLU A 222 10.70 11.20 -6.09
CA GLU A 222 10.09 10.49 -7.19
C GLU A 222 10.41 11.12 -8.54
N TYR A 223 10.25 12.45 -8.65
CA TYR A 223 10.63 13.22 -9.83
C TYR A 223 12.09 12.98 -10.22
N LEU A 224 13.01 12.98 -9.25
CA LEU A 224 14.42 12.67 -9.49
C LEU A 224 14.63 11.22 -9.92
N PHE A 225 13.81 10.27 -9.43
CA PHE A 225 13.95 8.84 -9.67
C PHE A 225 13.52 8.39 -11.08
N PHE A 226 12.31 8.74 -11.52
CA PHE A 226 11.79 8.29 -12.81
C PHE A 226 12.42 9.07 -13.95
N SER A 227 13.01 8.38 -14.92
CA SER A 227 13.71 8.99 -16.05
C SER A 227 12.96 8.90 -17.39
N GLY A 228 11.65 8.61 -17.44
CA GLY A 228 10.92 8.45 -18.72
C GLY A 228 9.49 8.98 -18.66
N GLY A 229 8.96 9.67 -19.68
CA GLY A 229 9.21 9.49 -21.12
C GLY A 229 9.49 10.74 -21.98
N PHE A 230 10.15 11.76 -21.44
CA PHE A 230 10.73 12.83 -22.25
C PHE A 230 12.19 13.00 -21.87
N ARG A 231 13.07 13.10 -22.85
CA ARG A 231 14.52 13.35 -22.69
C ARG A 231 14.80 14.78 -22.16
N ASP A 232 13.83 15.41 -21.51
CA ASP A 232 13.92 16.77 -21.04
C ASP A 232 14.94 16.88 -19.91
N LYS A 233 15.72 17.96 -19.97
CA LYS A 233 16.69 18.33 -18.93
C LYS A 233 15.93 18.60 -17.64
N LYS A 234 15.84 17.58 -16.78
CA LYS A 234 15.28 17.75 -15.43
C LYS A 234 15.90 18.95 -14.76
N SER A 235 15.06 19.79 -14.18
CA SER A 235 15.49 20.96 -13.46
C SER A 235 14.55 21.23 -12.30
N VAL A 236 15.01 22.05 -11.36
CA VAL A 236 14.18 22.52 -10.26
C VAL A 236 13.00 23.39 -10.74
N THR A 237 13.11 24.00 -11.93
CA THR A 237 12.03 24.78 -12.57
C THR A 237 11.00 23.88 -13.24
N ASP A 238 11.41 22.85 -13.98
CA ASP A 238 10.50 21.85 -14.57
C ASP A 238 9.71 21.12 -13.46
N PHE A 239 10.37 20.78 -12.34
CA PHE A 239 9.66 20.22 -11.19
C PHE A 239 8.59 21.18 -10.64
N HIS A 240 8.89 22.48 -10.55
CA HIS A 240 7.94 23.49 -10.09
C HIS A 240 6.70 23.54 -10.98
N GLU A 241 6.89 23.65 -12.29
CA GLU A 241 5.79 23.72 -13.27
C GLU A 241 4.90 22.47 -13.22
N ARG A 242 5.50 21.28 -13.17
CA ARG A 242 4.76 20.02 -13.07
C ARG A 242 4.01 19.87 -11.75
N ALA A 243 4.60 20.35 -10.65
CA ALA A 243 3.96 20.33 -9.34
C ALA A 243 2.76 21.28 -9.29
N THR A 244 2.89 22.50 -9.86
CA THR A 244 1.79 23.46 -9.98
C THR A 244 0.65 22.87 -10.81
N LEU A 245 0.95 22.35 -12.00
CA LEU A 245 -0.05 21.72 -12.86
C LEU A 245 -0.76 20.56 -12.16
N ALA A 246 -0.02 19.71 -11.42
CA ALA A 246 -0.63 18.61 -10.68
C ALA A 246 -1.60 19.09 -9.59
N ILE A 247 -1.28 20.20 -8.90
CA ILE A 247 -2.17 20.80 -7.90
C ILE A 247 -3.43 21.36 -8.57
N ASP A 248 -3.28 22.09 -9.67
CA ASP A 248 -4.41 22.69 -10.40
C ASP A 248 -5.39 21.63 -10.91
N ILE A 249 -4.87 20.53 -11.48
CA ILE A 249 -5.70 19.41 -11.92
C ILE A 249 -6.40 18.76 -10.71
N PHE A 250 -5.70 18.55 -9.60
CA PHE A 250 -6.30 17.95 -8.41
C PHE A 250 -7.40 18.86 -7.81
N GLN A 251 -7.17 20.17 -7.73
CA GLN A 251 -8.16 21.14 -7.28
C GLN A 251 -9.36 21.21 -8.23
N SER A 252 -9.15 21.09 -9.54
CA SER A 252 -10.23 21.01 -10.52
C SER A 252 -11.11 19.78 -10.28
N CYS A 253 -10.49 18.62 -10.01
CA CYS A 253 -11.22 17.40 -9.66
C CYS A 253 -12.10 17.59 -8.41
N LEU A 254 -11.55 18.23 -7.37
CA LEU A 254 -12.25 18.47 -6.10
C LEU A 254 -13.50 19.35 -6.22
N LYS A 255 -13.70 20.07 -7.34
CA LYS A 255 -14.92 20.88 -7.55
C LYS A 255 -16.18 20.01 -7.62
N ASN A 256 -16.06 18.82 -8.22
CA ASN A 256 -17.20 17.94 -8.48
C ASN A 256 -17.06 16.57 -7.79
N ASN A 257 -15.95 16.30 -7.12
CA ASN A 257 -15.63 15.00 -6.55
C ASN A 257 -15.06 15.09 -5.13
N THR A 258 -15.14 13.98 -4.40
CA THR A 258 -14.53 13.86 -3.07
C THR A 258 -13.00 13.79 -3.15
N VAL A 259 -12.34 14.00 -2.01
CA VAL A 259 -10.88 13.77 -1.87
C VAL A 259 -10.52 12.34 -2.25
N ARG A 260 -11.31 11.35 -1.83
CA ARG A 260 -11.04 9.93 -2.12
C ARG A 260 -11.14 9.64 -3.61
N SER A 261 -12.21 10.09 -4.26
CA SER A 261 -12.40 9.99 -5.71
C SER A 261 -11.21 10.55 -6.48
N CYS A 262 -10.80 11.79 -6.21
CA CYS A 262 -9.65 12.41 -6.87
C CYS A 262 -8.31 11.72 -6.57
N THR A 263 -8.21 11.08 -5.40
CA THR A 263 -7.00 10.33 -5.00
C THR A 263 -6.86 9.00 -5.74
N TYR A 264 -7.98 8.40 -6.16
CA TYR A 264 -8.00 7.16 -6.94
C TYR A 264 -8.19 7.35 -8.46
N ASP A 265 -8.41 8.60 -8.91
CA ASP A 265 -8.58 8.91 -10.33
C ASP A 265 -7.36 8.46 -11.18
N PRO A 266 -7.53 7.52 -12.12
CA PRO A 266 -6.48 7.01 -12.99
C PRO A 266 -6.17 7.95 -14.16
N ASN A 267 -7.07 8.91 -14.46
CA ASN A 267 -7.01 9.77 -15.64
C ASN A 267 -6.12 10.99 -15.47
N LEU A 268 -5.47 11.19 -14.33
CA LEU A 268 -4.40 12.17 -14.19
C LEU A 268 -3.17 11.67 -14.96
N PRO A 269 -2.84 12.21 -16.16
CA PRO A 269 -1.80 11.66 -16.99
C PRO A 269 -0.43 11.85 -16.30
N PRO A 270 0.23 10.76 -15.86
CA PRO A 270 1.52 10.86 -15.16
C PRO A 270 2.66 11.19 -16.13
N THR A 271 2.40 11.23 -17.44
CA THR A 271 3.39 11.52 -18.49
C THR A 271 3.72 13.01 -18.59
N ARG A 272 2.82 13.90 -18.11
CA ARG A 272 3.04 15.36 -18.09
C ARG A 272 3.18 15.93 -16.67
N THR A 273 2.85 15.17 -15.64
CA THR A 273 2.75 15.65 -14.26
C THR A 273 3.55 14.79 -13.29
N VAL A 274 3.65 15.22 -12.03
CA VAL A 274 4.18 14.41 -10.92
C VAL A 274 3.04 13.70 -10.20
N ARG A 275 3.28 12.54 -9.56
CA ARG A 275 2.21 11.78 -8.88
C ARG A 275 1.89 12.35 -7.50
N LEU A 276 1.26 13.52 -7.49
CA LEU A 276 0.86 14.29 -6.30
C LEU A 276 0.01 13.45 -5.33
N ARG A 277 -0.97 12.70 -5.87
CA ARG A 277 -1.92 11.88 -5.10
C ARG A 277 -1.28 10.84 -4.18
N LEU A 278 -0.10 10.31 -4.52
CA LEU A 278 0.59 9.31 -3.70
C LEU A 278 1.09 9.86 -2.35
N GLY A 279 1.14 11.19 -2.19
CA GLY A 279 1.43 11.84 -0.92
C GLY A 279 0.22 11.98 0.02
N LEU A 280 -0.99 11.64 -0.43
CA LEU A 280 -2.23 11.74 0.35
C LEU A 280 -2.42 10.49 1.23
N TYR A 281 -1.46 10.25 2.11
CA TYR A 281 -1.35 8.99 2.86
C TYR A 281 -2.59 8.67 3.70
N GLU A 282 -3.25 9.69 4.25
CA GLU A 282 -4.43 9.52 5.11
C GLU A 282 -5.58 8.78 4.40
N VAL A 283 -5.79 9.06 3.11
CA VAL A 283 -6.84 8.42 2.31
C VAL A 283 -6.58 6.92 2.22
N TYR A 284 -5.36 6.55 1.83
CA TYR A 284 -4.97 5.15 1.67
C TYR A 284 -4.94 4.41 3.01
N LEU A 285 -4.42 5.04 4.07
CA LEU A 285 -4.32 4.40 5.38
C LEU A 285 -5.70 4.22 6.02
N ARG A 286 -6.60 5.19 5.90
CA ARG A 286 -7.99 5.08 6.39
C ARG A 286 -8.72 3.93 5.71
N ASP A 287 -8.57 3.81 4.39
CA ASP A 287 -9.13 2.72 3.60
C ASP A 287 -8.58 1.35 4.07
N TRP A 288 -7.27 1.24 4.35
CA TRP A 288 -6.68 0.00 4.86
C TRP A 288 -7.10 -0.33 6.30
N LEU A 289 -7.22 0.67 7.17
CA LEU A 289 -7.69 0.49 8.56
C LEU A 289 -9.18 0.13 8.64
N SER A 290 -9.95 0.39 7.58
CA SER A 290 -11.34 -0.10 7.49
C SER A 290 -11.43 -1.60 7.24
N VAL A 291 -10.33 -2.24 6.80
CA VAL A 291 -10.27 -3.67 6.45
C VAL A 291 -9.45 -4.47 7.45
N PHE A 292 -8.32 -3.93 7.90
CA PHE A 292 -7.42 -4.57 8.86
C PHE A 292 -7.34 -3.79 10.17
N PRO A 293 -7.28 -4.49 11.31
CA PRO A 293 -7.12 -3.84 12.60
C PRO A 293 -5.74 -3.16 12.69
N ARG A 294 -5.68 -2.13 13.55
CA ARG A 294 -4.54 -1.21 13.66
C ARG A 294 -3.23 -1.91 14.06
N ASP A 295 -3.32 -2.97 14.85
CA ASP A 295 -2.21 -3.80 15.31
C ASP A 295 -1.58 -4.65 14.20
N GLN A 296 -2.29 -4.91 13.10
CA GLN A 296 -1.74 -5.57 11.92
C GLN A 296 -0.98 -4.63 10.97
N ILE A 297 -0.96 -3.31 11.24
CA ILE A 297 -0.31 -2.31 10.38
C ILE A 297 0.74 -1.53 11.18
N LEU A 298 2.02 -1.81 10.92
CA LEU A 298 3.15 -1.03 11.43
C LEU A 298 3.38 0.20 10.54
N VAL A 299 3.15 1.40 11.07
CA VAL A 299 3.47 2.66 10.41
C VAL A 299 4.73 3.28 11.03
N GLN A 300 5.67 3.72 10.18
CA GLN A 300 6.92 4.36 10.60
C GLN A 300 7.37 5.45 9.62
N ARG A 301 8.18 6.41 10.08
CA ARG A 301 8.75 7.46 9.23
C ARG A 301 10.14 7.07 8.72
N LEU A 302 10.44 7.44 7.49
CA LEU A 302 11.75 7.27 6.89
C LEU A 302 12.78 8.14 7.60
N GLU A 303 12.39 9.33 8.05
CA GLU A 303 13.24 10.26 8.79
C GLU A 303 13.77 9.62 10.07
N ASP A 304 12.90 8.93 10.82
CA ASP A 304 13.28 8.18 12.03
C ASP A 304 14.16 6.99 11.69
N HIS A 305 13.79 6.23 10.66
CA HIS A 305 14.57 5.08 10.21
C HIS A 305 15.98 5.48 9.74
N SER A 306 16.11 6.64 9.10
CA SER A 306 17.40 7.15 8.64
C SER A 306 18.26 7.67 9.79
N LYS A 307 17.63 8.20 10.85
CA LYS A 307 18.30 8.73 12.04
C LYS A 307 18.75 7.61 12.98
N ASP A 308 17.88 6.64 13.20
CA ASP A 308 18.10 5.49 14.08
C ASP A 308 17.54 4.20 13.44
N PRO A 309 18.32 3.58 12.52
CA PRO A 309 17.97 2.31 11.93
C PRO A 309 17.84 1.20 12.98
N HIS A 310 18.60 1.28 14.08
CA HIS A 310 18.59 0.25 15.12
C HIS A 310 17.21 0.15 15.77
N THR A 311 16.73 1.24 16.37
CA THR A 311 15.42 1.25 17.04
C THR A 311 14.28 0.90 16.10
N THR A 312 14.29 1.45 14.88
CA THR A 312 13.22 1.19 13.91
C THR A 312 13.22 -0.24 13.39
N MET A 313 14.39 -0.85 13.13
CA MET A 313 14.48 -2.25 12.74
C MET A 313 14.14 -3.21 13.89
N THR A 314 14.55 -2.92 15.12
CA THR A 314 14.12 -3.70 16.30
C THR A 314 12.61 -3.70 16.44
N ARG A 315 11.94 -2.56 16.22
CA ARG A 315 10.48 -2.46 16.20
C ARG A 315 9.87 -3.32 15.08
N VAL A 316 10.48 -3.36 13.89
CA VAL A 316 10.06 -4.22 12.78
C VAL A 316 10.19 -5.70 13.14
N PHE A 317 11.31 -6.13 13.71
CA PHE A 317 11.53 -7.53 14.10
C PHE A 317 10.57 -7.99 15.18
N LYS A 318 10.34 -7.14 16.20
CA LYS A 318 9.31 -7.38 17.21
C LYS A 318 7.92 -7.48 16.60
N PHE A 319 7.58 -6.56 15.69
CA PHE A 319 6.29 -6.58 15.00
C PHE A 319 6.10 -7.86 14.17
N LEU A 320 7.17 -8.39 13.57
CA LEU A 320 7.17 -9.62 12.79
C LEU A 320 7.40 -10.89 13.63
N ASP A 321 7.47 -10.80 14.95
CA ASP A 321 7.80 -11.92 15.86
C ASP A 321 9.03 -12.71 15.40
N LEU A 322 10.09 -12.01 14.98
CA LEU A 322 11.37 -12.63 14.62
C LEU A 322 12.22 -12.86 15.87
N GLY A 323 13.03 -13.92 15.83
CA GLY A 323 13.95 -14.29 16.91
C GLY A 323 15.05 -13.24 17.15
N PRO A 324 15.80 -13.37 18.25
CA PRO A 324 16.89 -12.45 18.55
C PRO A 324 18.04 -12.59 17.56
N ILE A 325 18.69 -11.47 17.23
CA ILE A 325 19.91 -11.46 16.41
C ILE A 325 21.11 -11.75 17.32
N THR A 326 21.71 -12.93 17.17
CA THR A 326 22.84 -13.38 18.00
C THR A 326 24.19 -12.99 17.41
N ASN A 327 24.35 -13.05 16.09
CA ASN A 327 25.65 -12.89 15.43
C ASN A 327 25.97 -11.41 15.19
N GLN A 328 27.23 -11.03 15.40
CA GLN A 328 27.68 -9.66 15.17
C GLN A 328 27.67 -9.28 13.68
N SER A 329 28.00 -10.23 12.78
CA SER A 329 27.92 -10.03 11.33
C SER A 329 26.52 -9.62 10.86
N ASP A 330 25.49 -10.26 11.42
CA ASP A 330 24.09 -9.99 11.07
C ASP A 330 23.67 -8.62 11.61
N LYS A 331 24.11 -8.27 12.83
CA LYS A 331 23.92 -6.92 13.39
C LYS A 331 24.57 -5.85 12.50
N ASP A 332 25.79 -6.08 12.03
CA ASP A 332 26.51 -5.13 11.20
C ASP A 332 25.82 -4.96 9.83
N ALA A 333 25.40 -6.07 9.21
CA ALA A 333 24.66 -6.07 7.96
C ALA A 333 23.29 -5.36 8.08
N ILE A 334 22.60 -5.53 9.20
CA ILE A 334 21.26 -4.99 9.44
C ILE A 334 21.30 -3.53 9.88
N PHE A 335 22.24 -3.14 10.75
CA PHE A 335 22.22 -1.84 11.44
C PHE A 335 23.30 -0.88 10.96
N MET A 336 24.48 -1.38 10.57
CA MET A 336 25.61 -0.54 10.16
C MET A 336 25.75 -0.38 8.64
N SER A 337 24.97 -1.12 7.85
CA SER A 337 25.01 -1.01 6.40
C SER A 337 24.49 0.34 5.90
N ASN A 338 25.18 0.89 4.90
CA ASN A 338 24.76 2.10 4.20
C ASN A 338 23.39 1.90 3.55
N ALA A 339 22.55 2.93 3.59
CA ALA A 339 21.23 2.89 2.99
C ALA A 339 21.29 2.50 1.50
N LYS A 340 20.64 1.40 1.11
CA LYS A 340 20.63 0.92 -0.28
C LYS A 340 19.83 1.89 -1.17
N ARG A 341 20.36 2.17 -2.37
CA ARG A 341 19.76 3.03 -3.43
C ARG A 341 19.48 4.50 -3.03
N SER A 342 20.36 5.11 -2.23
CA SER A 342 20.29 6.55 -1.95
C SER A 342 20.36 7.38 -3.24
N GLN A 343 19.58 8.46 -3.32
CA GLN A 343 19.54 9.34 -4.51
C GLN A 343 20.58 10.47 -4.44
N LYS A 344 21.56 10.38 -3.54
CA LYS A 344 22.51 11.47 -3.21
C LYS A 344 23.13 12.08 -4.47
N LYS A 345 23.69 11.24 -5.35
CA LYS A 345 24.29 11.66 -6.63
C LYS A 345 23.37 12.47 -7.55
N ARG A 346 22.04 12.27 -7.51
CA ARG A 346 21.08 13.03 -8.34
C ARG A 346 20.64 14.33 -7.69
N TYR A 347 20.55 14.37 -6.36
CA TYR A 347 20.39 15.62 -5.64
C TYR A 347 21.60 16.52 -5.88
N ASP A 348 22.80 15.95 -5.88
CA ASP A 348 24.04 16.68 -6.14
C ASP A 348 24.11 17.25 -7.57
N SER A 349 23.46 16.61 -8.56
CA SER A 349 23.49 17.06 -9.97
C SER A 349 22.39 18.05 -10.35
N ILE A 350 21.18 17.90 -9.81
CA ILE A 350 20.02 18.75 -10.18
C ILE A 350 19.81 19.90 -9.17
N GLY A 351 20.29 19.73 -7.94
CA GLY A 351 20.12 20.69 -6.85
C GLY A 351 18.90 20.39 -5.96
N GLN A 352 18.71 21.26 -4.97
CA GLN A 352 17.54 21.22 -4.07
C GLN A 352 16.31 21.86 -4.73
N MET A 353 15.11 21.38 -4.39
CA MET A 353 13.88 21.99 -4.91
C MET A 353 13.78 23.48 -4.54
N LEU A 354 13.17 24.28 -5.41
CA LEU A 354 13.00 25.71 -5.14
C LEU A 354 12.21 25.92 -3.83
N PRO A 355 12.61 26.88 -2.96
CA PRO A 355 11.90 27.16 -1.72
C PRO A 355 10.42 27.52 -1.93
N LYS A 356 10.09 28.21 -3.03
CA LYS A 356 8.70 28.50 -3.40
C LYS A 356 7.89 27.23 -3.67
N THR A 357 8.48 26.24 -4.35
CA THR A 357 7.84 24.95 -4.63
C THR A 357 7.61 24.16 -3.35
N ARG A 358 8.59 24.15 -2.44
CA ARG A 358 8.46 23.53 -1.13
C ARG A 358 7.30 24.13 -0.33
N ARG A 359 7.23 25.45 -0.21
CA ARG A 359 6.13 26.14 0.50
C ARG A 359 4.76 25.83 -0.11
N MET A 360 4.67 25.84 -1.44
CA MET A 360 3.45 25.51 -2.17
C MET A 360 2.98 24.07 -1.87
N LEU A 361 3.87 23.09 -1.99
CA LEU A 361 3.55 21.68 -1.73
C LEU A 361 3.24 21.43 -0.25
N ASN A 362 3.98 22.05 0.69
CA ASN A 362 3.69 21.95 2.11
C ASN A 362 2.30 22.55 2.44
N LYS A 363 1.92 23.67 1.81
CA LYS A 363 0.57 24.25 1.95
C LYS A 363 -0.49 23.31 1.41
N PHE A 364 -0.26 22.69 0.25
CA PHE A 364 -1.16 21.71 -0.33
C PHE A 364 -1.35 20.48 0.57
N TYR A 365 -0.26 19.89 1.07
CA TYR A 365 -0.31 18.66 1.88
C TYR A 365 -0.78 18.88 3.33
N ARG A 366 -0.68 20.10 3.87
CA ARG A 366 -1.00 20.42 5.27
C ARG A 366 -2.32 19.85 5.79
N PRO A 367 -3.49 20.05 5.16
CA PRO A 367 -4.76 19.51 5.67
C PRO A 367 -4.79 17.98 5.69
N TYR A 368 -4.09 17.33 4.76
CA TYR A 368 -4.01 15.86 4.71
C TYR A 368 -3.06 15.31 5.77
N ASN A 369 -1.95 16.02 6.03
CA ASN A 369 -1.01 15.68 7.10
C ASN A 369 -1.63 15.84 8.48
N GLN A 370 -2.49 16.86 8.68
CA GLN A 370 -3.27 17.02 9.92
C GLN A 370 -4.15 15.80 10.19
N ARG A 371 -4.96 15.39 9.20
CA ARG A 371 -5.79 14.19 9.32
C ARG A 371 -4.98 12.90 9.50
N LEU A 372 -3.79 12.81 8.89
CA LEU A 372 -2.88 11.68 9.10
C LEU A 372 -2.33 11.65 10.54
N ALA A 373 -1.90 12.80 11.05
CA ALA A 373 -1.39 12.93 12.41
C ALA A 373 -2.47 12.58 13.44
N GLU A 374 -3.71 13.04 13.23
CA GLU A 374 -4.88 12.65 14.03
C GLU A 374 -5.14 11.14 13.95
N LEU A 375 -5.16 10.57 12.73
CA LEU A 375 -5.38 9.14 12.50
C LEU A 375 -4.33 8.25 13.19
N LEU A 376 -3.10 8.72 13.28
CA LEU A 376 -1.99 8.02 13.92
C LEU A 376 -1.79 8.39 15.39
N ASN A 377 -2.53 9.40 15.88
CA ASN A 377 -2.31 10.07 17.15
C ASN A 377 -0.83 10.46 17.36
N ASP A 378 -0.24 11.07 16.33
CA ASP A 378 1.18 11.40 16.31
C ASP A 378 1.46 12.67 15.49
N THR A 379 1.81 13.75 16.19
CA THR A 379 2.08 15.07 15.61
C THR A 379 3.32 15.10 14.72
N ASP A 380 4.19 14.09 14.83
CA ASP A 380 5.39 13.97 14.01
C ASP A 380 5.08 13.74 12.52
N TYR A 381 3.85 13.34 12.19
CA TYR A 381 3.33 13.25 10.81
C TYR A 381 2.77 14.57 10.27
N LEU A 382 2.82 15.67 11.04
CA LEU A 382 2.54 17.00 10.50
C LEU A 382 3.68 17.49 9.58
N TRP A 383 4.89 16.98 9.78
CA TRP A 383 6.13 17.44 9.15
C TRP A 383 6.27 18.97 9.20
N LEU A 384 6.02 19.56 10.38
CA LEU A 384 6.27 20.97 10.60
C LEU A 384 7.77 21.22 10.40
N GLU A 385 8.10 22.22 9.57
CA GLU A 385 9.48 22.68 9.47
C GLU A 385 9.90 23.15 10.87
N LYS A 386 11.01 22.60 11.39
CA LYS A 386 11.59 23.12 12.62
C LYS A 386 11.91 24.58 12.34
N SER A 387 11.23 25.50 13.03
CA SER A 387 11.59 26.90 13.08
C SER A 387 13.07 26.95 13.40
N SER A 388 13.88 27.36 12.44
CA SER A 388 15.27 27.71 12.73
C SER A 388 15.17 28.95 13.60
N VAL A 389 15.39 28.77 14.91
CA VAL A 389 15.67 29.89 15.81
C VAL A 389 17.05 30.40 15.48
#